data_AF-A0A7C3D951-F1
#
_entry.id   AF-A0A7C3D951-F1
#
_cell.length_a   1.000
_cell.length_b   1.000
_cell.length_c   1.000
_cell.angle_alpha   90.00
_cell.angle_beta   90.00
_cell.angle_gamma   90.00
#
_symmetry.space_group_name_H-M   'P 1'
#
loop_
_entity.id
_entity.type
_entity.pdbx_description
1 polymer ?
#
loop_
_entity_poly.entity_id
_entity_poly.type
_entity_poly.pdbx_seq_one_letter_code
_entity_poly.pdbx_strand_id
1 'polypeptide(L)'
;MANTDIVKQERMHIRLDTLSKQKLERAASYAHKTLSEFVLGQALHAAEEVIHEHESITLNEVDWKVFLDALESPPKPGTKLKRAFAEHKKHVQR
;
A
#
# COMPACT_ATOMS: atom_id res chain seq x y z
N MET A 1 19.87 17.91 21.12
CA MET A 1 19.20 17.07 20.10
C MET A 1 17.94 17.79 19.68
N ALA A 2 17.92 18.38 18.48
CA ALA A 2 16.76 19.14 18.01
C ALA A 2 15.68 18.15 17.58
N ASN A 3 14.55 18.16 18.29
CA ASN A 3 13.35 17.47 17.85
C ASN A 3 12.82 18.27 16.66
N THR A 4 13.04 17.76 15.45
CA THR A 4 12.49 18.38 14.25
C THR A 4 10.97 18.16 14.30
N ASP A 5 10.24 19.12 14.87
CA ASP A 5 8.80 19.16 14.76
C ASP A 5 8.45 19.10 13.26
N ILE A 6 7.91 17.97 12.83
CA ILE A 6 7.52 17.76 11.43
C ILE A 6 6.37 18.72 11.17
N VAL A 7 6.70 19.89 10.61
CA VAL A 7 5.71 20.90 10.27
C VAL A 7 4.79 20.29 9.20
N LYS A 8 3.52 20.08 9.54
CA LYS A 8 2.49 19.60 8.60
C LYS A 8 2.18 20.71 7.60
N GLN A 9 2.96 20.79 6.51
CA GLN A 9 2.88 21.87 5.51
C GLN A 9 1.85 21.59 4.41
N GLU A 10 1.62 20.32 4.09
CA GLU A 10 0.69 19.89 3.02
C GLU A 10 -0.77 20.00 3.45
N ARG A 11 -1.65 20.41 2.51
CA ARG A 11 -3.08 20.62 2.77
C ARG A 11 -3.93 19.78 1.81
N MET A 12 -4.94 19.12 2.37
CA MET A 12 -5.95 18.39 1.61
C MET A 12 -7.25 19.20 1.57
N HIS A 13 -7.67 19.60 0.37
CA HIS A 13 -8.91 20.35 0.15
C HIS A 13 -10.05 19.40 -0.19
N ILE A 14 -11.05 19.28 0.70
CA ILE A 14 -12.23 18.43 0.51
C ILE A 14 -13.48 19.29 0.56
N ARG A 15 -14.40 19.07 -0.40
CA ARG A 15 -15.75 19.64 -0.36
C ARG A 15 -16.72 18.60 0.21
N LEU A 16 -17.61 19.04 1.09
CA LEU A 16 -18.61 18.21 1.75
C LEU A 16 -19.94 18.97 1.79
N ASP A 17 -21.05 18.25 1.69
CA ASP A 17 -22.36 18.79 2.04
C ASP A 17 -22.53 18.86 3.58
N THR A 18 -23.57 19.56 4.02
CA THR A 18 -23.86 19.79 5.45
C THR A 18 -24.09 18.49 6.22
N LEU A 19 -24.78 17.52 5.64
CA LEU A 19 -25.12 16.26 6.31
C LEU A 19 -23.85 15.41 6.50
N SER A 20 -23.02 15.33 5.46
CA SER A 20 -21.72 14.65 5.52
C SER A 20 -20.81 15.25 6.59
N LYS A 21 -20.73 16.59 6.66
CA LYS A 21 -19.94 17.28 7.69
C LYS A 21 -20.43 16.95 9.11
N GLN A 22 -21.75 17.05 9.36
CA GLN A 22 -22.33 16.76 10.67
C GLN A 22 -22.07 15.31 11.11
N LYS A 23 -22.17 14.35 10.19
CA LYS A 23 -21.89 12.95 10.46
C LYS A 23 -20.44 12.75 10.91
N LEU A 24 -19.49 13.36 10.20
CA LEU A 24 -18.06 13.27 10.54
C LEU A 24 -17.73 13.96 11.86
N GLU A 25 -18.34 15.12 12.14
CA GLU A 25 -18.15 15.83 13.41
C GLU A 25 -18.66 15.02 14.61
N ARG A 26 -19.82 14.37 14.46
CA ARG A 26 -20.38 13.48 15.48
C ARG A 26 -19.46 12.27 15.73
N ALA A 27 -18.94 11.66 14.67
CA ALA A 27 -18.01 10.54 14.80
C ALA A 27 -16.67 10.96 15.45
N ALA A 28 -16.14 12.13 15.06
CA ALA A 28 -14.94 12.70 15.66
C ALA A 28 -15.14 13.00 17.16
N SER A 29 -16.31 13.53 17.53
CA SER A 29 -16.70 13.75 18.93
C SER A 29 -16.70 12.45 19.75
N TYR A 30 -17.26 11.36 19.21
CA TYR A 30 -17.24 10.05 19.87
C TYR A 30 -15.83 9.48 20.01
N ALA A 31 -14.94 9.77 19.06
CA ALA A 31 -13.54 9.37 19.11
C ALA A 31 -12.64 10.32 19.93
N HIS A 32 -13.21 11.38 20.54
CA HIS A 32 -12.46 12.43 21.25
C HIS A 32 -11.34 13.07 20.43
N LYS A 33 -11.58 13.27 19.12
CA LYS A 33 -10.63 13.87 18.18
C LYS A 33 -11.24 15.11 17.53
N THR A 34 -10.39 16.02 17.04
CA THR A 34 -10.87 17.06 16.11
C THR A 34 -11.35 16.43 14.81
N LEU A 35 -12.21 17.13 14.06
CA LEU A 35 -12.69 16.65 12.76
C LEU A 35 -11.53 16.32 11.81
N SER A 36 -10.51 17.18 11.74
CA SER A 36 -9.35 16.99 10.87
C SER A 36 -8.52 15.77 11.27
N GLU A 37 -8.28 15.55 12.57
CA GLU A 37 -7.54 14.37 13.06
C GLU A 37 -8.31 13.08 12.82
N PHE A 38 -9.63 13.11 13.03
CA PHE A 38 -10.49 11.97 12.75
C PHE A 38 -10.46 11.61 11.27
N VAL A 39 -10.74 12.57 10.38
CA VAL A 39 -10.77 12.34 8.94
C VAL A 39 -9.41 11.90 8.41
N LEU A 40 -8.33 12.57 8.81
CA LEU A 40 -6.98 12.19 8.37
C LEU A 40 -6.63 10.76 8.84
N GLY A 41 -6.92 10.42 10.10
CA GLY A 41 -6.64 9.10 10.64
C GLY A 41 -7.41 8.00 9.90
N GLN A 42 -8.70 8.21 9.63
CA GLN A 42 -9.51 7.25 8.88
C GLN A 42 -9.06 7.13 7.41
N ALA A 43 -8.71 8.24 6.77
CA ALA A 43 -8.20 8.24 5.41
C ALA A 43 -6.87 7.48 5.28
N LEU A 44 -5.95 7.68 6.24
CA LEU A 44 -4.68 6.97 6.25
C LEU A 44 -4.85 5.47 6.50
N HIS A 45 -5.75 5.07 7.41
CA HIS A 45 -6.05 3.66 7.65
C HIS A 45 -6.57 2.99 6.37
N ALA A 46 -7.55 3.59 5.70
CA ALA A 46 -8.09 3.07 4.47
C ALA A 46 -7.04 3.01 3.35
N ALA A 47 -6.15 4.01 3.28
CA ALA A 47 -5.05 4.00 2.32
C ALA A 47 -4.05 2.86 2.59
N GLU A 48 -3.72 2.61 3.85
CA GLU A 48 -2.83 1.52 4.26
C GLU A 48 -3.40 0.15 3.92
N GLU A 49 -4.70 -0.06 4.13
CA GLU A 49 -5.40 -1.30 3.73
C GLU A 49 -5.30 -1.52 2.21
N VAL A 50 -5.59 -0.50 1.40
CA VAL A 50 -5.51 -0.60 -0.06
C VAL A 50 -4.07 -0.86 -0.53
N ILE A 51 -3.08 -0.19 0.06
CA ILE A 51 -1.66 -0.41 -0.27
C ILE A 51 -1.28 -1.85 0.08
N HIS A 52 -1.65 -2.31 1.27
CA HIS A 52 -1.35 -3.67 1.73
C HIS A 52 -1.93 -4.72 0.79
N GLU A 53 -3.17 -4.57 0.35
CA GLU A 53 -3.83 -5.49 -0.59
C GLU A 53 -3.10 -5.60 -1.94
N HIS A 54 -2.44 -4.53 -2.40
CA HIS A 54 -1.79 -4.50 -3.71
C HIS A 54 -0.29 -4.80 -3.66
N GLU A 55 0.37 -4.52 -2.54
CA GLU A 55 1.82 -4.68 -2.39
C GLU A 55 2.22 -5.94 -1.62
N SER A 56 1.30 -6.54 -0.85
CA SER A 56 1.59 -7.73 -0.04
C SER A 56 1.07 -9.00 -0.69
N ILE A 57 1.93 -10.02 -0.74
CA ILE A 57 1.56 -11.37 -1.17
C ILE A 57 1.50 -12.25 0.08
N THR A 58 0.30 -12.68 0.46
CA THR A 58 0.12 -13.70 1.50
C THR A 58 0.06 -15.08 0.86
N LEU A 59 1.02 -15.94 1.20
CA LEU A 59 1.06 -17.32 0.74
C LEU A 59 0.45 -18.24 1.80
N ASN A 60 -0.29 -19.26 1.38
CA ASN A 60 -0.68 -20.35 2.28
C ASN A 60 0.54 -21.24 2.59
N GLU A 61 0.42 -22.18 3.53
CA GLU A 61 1.55 -23.02 3.96
C GLU A 61 2.20 -23.81 2.82
N VAL A 62 1.40 -24.29 1.86
CA VAL A 62 1.89 -25.08 0.71
C VAL A 62 2.68 -24.18 -0.24
N ASP A 63 2.12 -23.03 -0.60
CA ASP A 63 2.77 -22.07 -1.49
C ASP A 63 4.00 -21.44 -0.84
N TRP A 64 3.96 -21.22 0.48
CA TRP A 64 5.10 -20.76 1.26
C TRP A 64 6.27 -21.75 1.20
N LYS A 65 6.00 -23.04 1.33
CA LYS A 65 7.03 -24.08 1.21
C LYS A 65 7.64 -24.09 -0.19
N VAL A 66 6.82 -24.04 -1.24
CA VAL A 66 7.31 -23.98 -2.63
C VAL A 66 8.14 -22.73 -2.86
N PHE A 67 7.70 -21.59 -2.35
CA PHE A 67 8.42 -20.32 -2.45
C PHE A 67 9.78 -20.38 -1.72
N LEU A 68 9.81 -20.89 -0.50
CA LEU A 68 11.04 -21.04 0.28
C LEU A 68 12.01 -22.03 -0.37
N ASP A 69 11.53 -23.19 -0.80
CA ASP A 69 12.33 -24.19 -1.52
C ASP A 69 12.95 -23.58 -2.80
N ALA A 70 12.21 -22.71 -3.51
CA ALA A 70 12.71 -22.01 -4.69
C ALA A 70 13.75 -20.92 -4.37
N LEU A 71 13.74 -20.34 -3.17
CA LEU A 71 14.76 -19.40 -2.71
C LEU A 71 16.03 -20.13 -2.24
N GLU A 72 15.87 -21.24 -1.52
CA GLU A 72 16.99 -22.04 -0.99
C GLU A 72 17.68 -22.87 -2.07
N SER A 73 16.92 -23.41 -3.02
CA SER A 73 17.42 -24.20 -4.14
C SER A 73 16.87 -23.69 -5.46
N PRO A 74 17.42 -22.56 -5.98
CA PRO A 74 16.89 -21.92 -7.16
C PRO A 74 16.98 -22.85 -8.38
N PRO A 75 15.86 -23.16 -9.05
CA PRO A 75 15.86 -24.05 -10.20
C PRO A 75 16.55 -23.39 -11.40
N LYS A 76 17.19 -24.19 -12.24
CA LYS A 76 17.80 -23.69 -13.48
C LYS A 76 16.71 -23.17 -14.43
N PRO A 77 16.95 -22.07 -15.17
CA PRO A 77 15.97 -21.54 -16.12
C PRO A 77 15.59 -22.58 -17.18
N GLY A 78 14.28 -22.81 -17.32
CA GLY A 78 13.72 -23.69 -18.34
C GLY A 78 13.96 -23.18 -19.77
N THR A 79 13.81 -24.06 -20.76
CA THR A 79 14.01 -23.74 -22.19
C THR A 79 13.08 -22.61 -22.66
N LYS A 80 11.82 -22.61 -22.21
CA LYS A 80 10.84 -21.54 -22.51
C LYS A 80 11.26 -20.19 -21.93
N LEU A 81 11.74 -20.16 -20.69
CA LEU A 81 12.19 -18.92 -20.03
C LEU A 81 13.42 -18.35 -20.73
N LYS A 82 14.38 -19.21 -21.10
CA LYS A 82 15.56 -18.79 -21.91
C LYS A 82 15.16 -18.19 -23.26
N ARG A 83 14.18 -18.79 -23.95
CA ARG A 83 13.67 -18.27 -25.23
C ARG A 83 13.00 -16.92 -25.06
N ALA A 84 12.13 -16.77 -24.05
CA ALA A 84 11.46 -15.50 -23.75
C ALA A 84 12.48 -14.39 -23.44
N PHE A 85 13.53 -14.69 -22.68
CA PHE A 85 14.59 -13.73 -22.37
C PHE A 85 15.38 -13.30 -23.63
N ALA A 86 15.66 -14.24 -24.54
CA ALA A 86 16.31 -13.96 -25.82
C ALA A 86 15.43 -13.11 -26.76
N GLU A 87 14.11 -13.33 -26.76
CA GLU A 87 13.15 -12.51 -27.50
C GLU A 87 13.06 -11.10 -26.91
N HIS A 88 12.87 -10.97 -25.59
CA HIS A 88 12.81 -9.69 -24.89
C HIS A 88 14.04 -8.82 -25.17
N LYS A 89 15.26 -9.40 -25.13
CA LYS A 89 16.51 -8.70 -25.45
C LYS A 89 16.52 -8.08 -26.85
N LYS A 90 15.87 -8.71 -27.84
CA LYS A 90 15.76 -8.18 -29.22
C LYS A 90 14.78 -7.02 -29.34
N HIS A 91 13.79 -6.94 -28.45
CA HIS A 91 12.71 -5.95 -28.52
C HIS A 91 12.95 -4.72 -27.63
N VAL A 92 13.69 -4.85 -26.52
CA VAL A 92 13.92 -3.75 -25.57
C VAL A 92 15.19 -2.93 -25.86
N GLN A 93 16.09 -3.40 -26.74
CA GLN A 93 17.27 -2.62 -27.19
C GLN A 93 16.96 -1.67 -28.37
N ARG A 94 15.76 -1.08 -28.46
CA ARG A 94 15.45 -0.01 -29.43
C ARG A 94 15.27 1.34 -28.74
#